data_AF-A0A1G0FWN1-F1
#
_entry.id   AF-A0A1G0FWN1-F1
#
_cell.length_a   1.000
_cell.length_b   1.000
_cell.length_c   1.000
_cell.angle_alpha   90.00
_cell.angle_beta   90.00
_cell.angle_gamma   90.00
#
_symmetry.space_group_name_H-M   'P 1'
#
loop_
_entity.id
_entity.type
_entity.pdbx_description
1 polymer ?
#
loop_
_entity_poly.entity_id
_entity_poly.type
_entity_poly.pdbx_seq_one_letter_code
_entity_poly.pdbx_strand_id
1 'polypeptide(L)'
;MDIGCDYGEKTLAIIKELKRNCVVNTTAIDPAGELLNIFKQQTMNEKISFICATWQNYQPEHQFDLITAIHIFYYIDDWQTAIDKMLANIKDKGLICIVIRSNDEVCQFKDYFFQKIHGNNKPELNFIELCDLLDHLQIKYKSDLVQSRLNINDCVLLNEQGKELVEFFFAFLMMICLLM
;
A
#
# COMPACT_ATOMS: atom_id res chain seq x y z
N MET A 1 -11.44 8.20 1.13
CA MET A 1 -10.87 7.29 2.13
C MET A 1 -9.47 6.96 1.69
N ASP A 2 -8.50 7.05 2.60
CA ASP A 2 -7.16 6.54 2.35
C ASP A 2 -6.79 5.43 3.34
N ILE A 3 -6.54 4.24 2.81
CA ILE A 3 -6.29 3.00 3.54
C ILE A 3 -4.79 2.74 3.61
N GLY A 4 -4.25 2.67 4.82
CA GLY A 4 -2.80 2.59 5.03
C GLY A 4 -2.15 3.95 4.75
N CYS A 5 -2.72 5.01 5.31
CA CYS A 5 -2.34 6.38 5.00
C CYS A 5 -0.99 6.82 5.57
N ASP A 6 -0.38 6.02 6.46
CA ASP A 6 0.93 6.29 7.06
C ASP A 6 0.97 7.72 7.68
N TYR A 7 2.07 8.46 7.49
CA TYR A 7 2.20 9.86 7.86
C TYR A 7 1.61 10.84 6.83
N GLY A 8 0.93 10.34 5.78
CA GLY A 8 0.01 11.13 4.96
C GLY A 8 0.58 11.87 3.75
N GLU A 9 1.84 11.67 3.39
CA GLU A 9 2.47 12.37 2.25
C GLU A 9 1.67 12.21 0.95
N LYS A 10 1.30 10.97 0.62
CA LYS A 10 0.53 10.65 -0.59
C LYS A 10 -0.91 11.17 -0.50
N THR A 11 -1.53 11.01 0.66
CA THR A 11 -2.88 11.53 0.94
C THR A 11 -2.94 13.04 0.69
N LEU A 12 -1.94 13.79 1.17
CA LEU A 12 -1.87 15.24 1.02
C LEU A 12 -1.70 15.67 -0.43
N ALA A 13 -0.87 14.96 -1.19
CA ALA A 13 -0.72 15.21 -2.62
C ALA A 13 -2.07 15.04 -3.36
N ILE A 14 -2.83 13.99 -3.04
CA ILE A 14 -4.16 13.73 -3.62
C ILE A 14 -5.16 14.81 -3.20
N ILE A 15 -5.24 15.14 -1.91
CA ILE A 15 -6.12 16.21 -1.39
C ILE A 15 -5.83 17.52 -2.12
N LYS A 16 -4.55 17.90 -2.26
CA LYS A 16 -4.13 19.14 -2.92
C LYS A 16 -4.59 19.21 -4.37
N GLU A 17 -4.52 18.10 -5.11
CA GLU A 17 -4.97 18.04 -6.50
C GLU A 17 -6.50 18.15 -6.58
N LEU A 18 -7.23 17.37 -5.77
CA LEU A 18 -8.69 17.35 -5.78
C LEU A 18 -9.31 18.69 -5.35
N LYS A 19 -8.70 19.36 -4.36
CA LYS A 19 -9.14 20.67 -3.86
C LYS A 19 -9.19 21.78 -4.90
N ARG A 20 -8.52 21.61 -6.04
CA ARG A 20 -8.61 22.56 -7.16
C ARG A 20 -10.01 22.62 -7.76
N ASN A 21 -10.81 21.57 -7.59
CA ASN A 21 -12.10 21.41 -8.25
C ASN A 21 -13.26 21.11 -7.29
N CYS A 22 -13.00 20.67 -6.07
CA CYS A 22 -14.05 20.31 -5.11
C CYS A 22 -13.65 20.51 -3.64
N VAL A 23 -14.64 20.43 -2.75
CA VAL A 23 -14.39 20.32 -1.30
C VAL A 23 -14.05 18.88 -0.97
N VAL A 24 -12.93 18.66 -0.29
CA VAL A 24 -12.43 17.34 0.07
C VAL A 24 -12.62 17.13 1.58
N ASN A 25 -13.33 16.05 1.93
CA ASN A 25 -13.37 15.51 3.29
C ASN A 25 -12.69 14.14 3.25
N THR A 26 -11.72 13.94 4.12
CA THR A 26 -10.87 12.73 4.09
C THR A 26 -11.08 11.90 5.35
N THR A 27 -11.24 10.60 5.18
CA THR A 27 -11.02 9.62 6.25
C THR A 27 -9.70 8.93 5.97
N ALA A 28 -8.78 9.00 6.92
CA ALA A 28 -7.42 8.46 6.84
C ALA A 28 -7.30 7.37 7.90
N ILE A 29 -7.03 6.14 7.48
CA ILE A 29 -6.94 4.97 8.35
C ILE A 29 -5.54 4.34 8.29
N ASP A 30 -4.98 4.08 9.46
CA ASP A 30 -3.73 3.34 9.62
C ASP A 30 -3.67 2.70 11.03
N PRO A 31 -3.15 1.47 11.20
CA PRO A 31 -2.92 0.92 12.53
C PRO A 31 -1.78 1.60 13.30
N ALA A 32 -0.84 2.28 12.61
CA ALA A 32 0.30 2.93 13.23
C ALA A 32 -0.07 4.31 13.80
N GLY A 33 -0.54 4.34 15.04
CA GLY A 33 -0.97 5.56 15.72
C GLY A 33 0.09 6.67 15.78
N GLU A 34 1.38 6.32 15.83
CA GLU A 34 2.49 7.29 15.81
C GLU A 34 2.58 8.03 14.47
N LEU A 35 2.43 7.31 13.35
CA LEU A 35 2.44 7.87 11.99
C LEU A 35 1.21 8.76 11.77
N LEU A 36 0.04 8.34 12.28
CA LEU A 36 -1.15 9.18 12.29
C LEU A 36 -0.98 10.47 13.10
N ASN A 37 -0.22 10.45 14.19
CA ASN A 37 0.05 11.65 14.98
C ASN A 37 0.94 12.64 14.20
N ILE A 38 1.93 12.13 13.46
CA ILE A 38 2.73 12.95 12.54
C ILE A 38 1.82 13.55 11.47
N PHE A 39 0.95 12.72 10.86
CA PHE A 39 0.02 13.19 9.83
C PHE A 39 -0.88 14.31 10.36
N LYS A 40 -1.50 14.13 11.54
CA LYS A 40 -2.35 15.15 12.19
C LYS A 40 -1.62 16.48 12.39
N GLN A 41 -0.36 16.46 12.82
CA GLN A 41 0.43 17.67 13.06
C GLN A 41 0.69 18.44 11.76
N GLN A 42 0.85 17.74 10.64
CA GLN A 42 1.09 18.34 9.33
C GLN A 42 -0.19 18.94 8.71
N THR A 43 -1.37 18.59 9.21
CA THR A 43 -2.65 18.88 8.55
C THR A 43 -3.65 19.65 9.40
N MET A 44 -3.19 20.52 10.30
CA MET A 44 -4.07 21.27 11.21
C MET A 44 -5.18 22.09 10.50
N ASN A 45 -5.01 22.41 9.21
CA ASN A 45 -5.98 23.18 8.42
C ASN A 45 -6.84 22.32 7.47
N GLU A 46 -6.71 20.99 7.54
CA GLU A 46 -7.40 20.05 6.66
C GLU A 46 -8.58 19.37 7.36
N LYS A 47 -9.64 19.07 6.61
CA LYS A 47 -10.79 18.29 7.11
C LYS A 47 -10.50 16.81 6.98
N ILE A 48 -9.75 16.26 7.95
CA ILE A 48 -9.37 14.84 7.98
C ILE A 48 -9.86 14.19 9.27
N SER A 49 -10.61 13.09 9.12
CA SER A 49 -10.93 12.15 10.19
C SER A 49 -9.87 11.07 10.24
N PHE A 50 -9.24 10.89 11.41
CA PHE A 50 -8.15 9.95 11.60
C PHE A 50 -8.61 8.73 12.39
N ILE A 51 -8.41 7.55 11.82
CA ILE A 51 -8.83 6.28 12.39
C ILE A 51 -7.60 5.41 12.65
N CYS A 52 -7.33 5.13 13.93
CA CYS A 52 -6.25 4.22 14.33
C CYS A 52 -6.77 2.77 14.34
N ALA A 53 -6.77 2.11 13.19
CA ALA A 53 -7.24 0.74 13.04
C ALA A 53 -6.68 0.08 11.77
N THR A 54 -6.75 -1.24 11.71
CA THR A 54 -6.54 -1.96 10.44
C THR A 54 -7.79 -1.83 9.55
N TRP A 55 -7.61 -1.95 8.23
CA TRP A 55 -8.73 -1.97 7.29
C TRP A 55 -9.72 -3.09 7.59
N GLN A 56 -9.21 -4.24 8.00
CA GLN A 56 -9.97 -5.43 8.36
C GLN A 56 -10.96 -5.12 9.50
N ASN A 57 -10.51 -4.39 10.53
CA ASN A 57 -11.30 -4.15 11.75
C ASN A 57 -12.18 -2.90 11.69
N TYR A 58 -11.84 -1.91 10.86
CA TYR A 58 -12.61 -0.68 10.78
C TYR A 58 -13.90 -0.83 9.98
N GLN A 59 -15.04 -0.40 10.51
CA GLN A 59 -16.32 -0.42 9.78
C GLN A 59 -16.68 1.00 9.34
N PRO A 60 -16.66 1.32 8.04
CA PRO A 60 -17.05 2.66 7.59
C PRO A 60 -18.54 2.92 7.81
N GLU A 61 -18.87 4.12 8.28
CA GLU A 61 -20.26 4.53 8.53
C GLU A 61 -20.93 5.16 7.31
N HIS A 62 -20.18 5.42 6.24
CA HIS A 62 -20.61 6.12 5.05
C HIS A 62 -19.84 5.65 3.83
N GLN A 63 -20.43 5.83 2.65
CA GLN A 63 -19.79 5.53 1.37
C GLN A 63 -18.89 6.68 0.90
N PHE A 64 -17.89 6.37 0.10
CA PHE A 64 -16.87 7.32 -0.39
C PHE A 64 -16.94 7.54 -1.90
N ASP A 65 -16.57 8.73 -2.35
CA ASP A 65 -16.40 9.04 -3.78
C ASP A 65 -15.06 8.50 -4.32
N LEU A 66 -14.06 8.38 -3.45
CA LEU A 66 -12.74 7.84 -3.74
C LEU A 66 -12.22 7.01 -2.56
N ILE A 67 -11.80 5.78 -2.82
CA ILE A 67 -11.04 4.93 -1.90
C ILE A 67 -9.66 4.69 -2.49
N THR A 68 -8.61 4.98 -1.73
CA THR A 68 -7.21 4.74 -2.10
C THR A 68 -6.57 3.71 -1.19
N ALA A 69 -5.73 2.85 -1.76
CA ALA A 69 -4.95 1.87 -1.04
C ALA A 69 -3.57 1.76 -1.72
N ILE A 70 -2.59 2.52 -1.23
CA ILE A 70 -1.30 2.68 -1.90
C ILE A 70 -0.22 1.91 -1.15
N HIS A 71 0.32 0.86 -1.78
CA HIS A 71 1.33 -0.04 -1.22
C HIS A 71 0.94 -0.74 0.09
N ILE A 72 -0.37 -0.85 0.38
CA ILE A 72 -0.89 -1.46 1.62
C ILE A 72 -1.31 -2.93 1.45
N PHE A 73 -1.60 -3.37 0.22
CA PHE A 73 -2.19 -4.70 -0.03
C PHE A 73 -1.30 -5.87 0.43
N TYR A 74 0.02 -5.72 0.50
CA TYR A 74 0.91 -6.77 1.03
C TYR A 74 0.73 -7.05 2.53
N TYR A 75 0.06 -6.15 3.25
CA TYR A 75 -0.22 -6.28 4.68
C TYR A 75 -1.67 -6.73 4.96
N ILE A 76 -2.42 -7.05 3.91
CA ILE A 76 -3.80 -7.52 4.01
C ILE A 76 -3.83 -9.02 3.71
N ASP A 77 -4.28 -9.82 4.69
CA ASP A 77 -4.29 -11.28 4.59
C ASP A 77 -5.30 -11.82 3.57
N ASP A 78 -6.47 -11.19 3.47
CA ASP A 78 -7.56 -11.59 2.58
C ASP A 78 -7.92 -10.44 1.65
N TRP A 79 -7.39 -10.49 0.43
CA TRP A 79 -7.61 -9.48 -0.59
C TRP A 79 -9.05 -9.44 -1.08
N GLN A 80 -9.71 -10.59 -1.20
CA GLN A 80 -11.08 -10.66 -1.68
C GLN A 80 -12.00 -9.95 -0.69
N THR A 81 -11.92 -10.32 0.60
CA THR A 81 -12.71 -9.66 1.65
C THR A 81 -12.41 -8.16 1.73
N ALA A 82 -11.14 -7.76 1.56
CA ALA A 82 -10.78 -6.35 1.57
C ALA A 82 -11.35 -5.58 0.37
N ILE A 83 -11.33 -6.14 -0.84
CA ILE A 83 -11.90 -5.55 -2.06
C ILE A 83 -13.42 -5.50 -1.98
N ASP A 84 -14.07 -6.57 -1.54
CA ASP A 84 -15.52 -6.62 -1.33
C ASP A 84 -15.97 -5.50 -0.37
N LYS A 85 -15.20 -5.29 0.70
CA LYS A 85 -15.44 -4.19 1.63
C LYS A 85 -15.25 -2.82 0.99
N MET A 86 -14.25 -2.63 0.12
CA MET A 86 -14.09 -1.37 -0.61
C MET A 86 -15.28 -1.13 -1.55
N LEU A 87 -15.73 -2.16 -2.28
CA LEU A 87 -16.87 -2.10 -3.19
C LEU A 87 -18.18 -1.81 -2.45
N ALA A 88 -18.41 -2.40 -1.28
CA ALA A 88 -19.60 -2.10 -0.48
C ALA A 88 -19.63 -0.65 0.04
N ASN A 89 -18.46 -0.02 0.17
CA ASN A 89 -18.30 1.32 0.74
C ASN A 89 -17.96 2.39 -0.30
N ILE A 90 -18.00 2.09 -1.59
CA ILE A 90 -17.88 3.10 -2.65
C ILE A 90 -19.27 3.56 -3.06
N LYS A 91 -19.43 4.86 -3.32
CA LYS A 91 -20.67 5.41 -3.88
C LYS A 91 -20.84 4.98 -5.34
N ASP A 92 -22.06 5.11 -5.85
CA ASP A 92 -22.33 5.06 -7.28
C ASP A 92 -21.40 6.02 -8.04
N LYS A 93 -20.68 5.50 -9.04
CA LYS A 93 -19.66 6.22 -9.83
C LYS A 93 -18.42 6.67 -9.06
N GLY A 94 -18.25 6.25 -7.80
CA GLY A 94 -17.01 6.44 -7.08
C GLY A 94 -15.89 5.56 -7.65
N LEU A 95 -14.66 5.85 -7.23
CA LEU A 95 -13.45 5.19 -7.73
C LEU A 95 -12.69 4.49 -6.60
N ILE A 96 -12.18 3.30 -6.90
CA ILE A 96 -11.21 2.61 -6.05
C ILE A 96 -9.87 2.65 -6.79
N CYS A 97 -8.83 3.14 -6.13
CA CYS A 97 -7.47 3.19 -6.66
C CYS A 97 -6.55 2.36 -5.77
N ILE A 98 -6.05 1.26 -6.31
CA ILE A 98 -5.08 0.38 -5.66
C ILE A 98 -3.75 0.57 -6.36
N VAL A 99 -2.72 0.90 -5.60
CA VAL A 99 -1.35 0.98 -6.13
C VAL A 99 -0.55 -0.15 -5.50
N ILE A 100 -0.11 -1.06 -6.35
CA ILE A 100 0.69 -2.23 -5.98
C ILE A 100 1.86 -2.33 -6.95
N ARG A 101 2.93 -2.99 -6.51
CA ARG A 101 4.14 -3.23 -7.27
C ARG A 101 3.81 -4.20 -8.40
N SER A 102 4.31 -3.88 -9.58
CA SER A 102 4.34 -4.79 -10.71
C SER A 102 5.22 -6.00 -10.42
N ASN A 103 4.98 -7.12 -11.12
CA ASN A 103 5.96 -8.20 -11.15
C ASN A 103 7.20 -7.74 -11.95
N ASP A 104 8.24 -7.29 -11.24
CA ASP A 104 9.46 -6.72 -11.80
C ASP A 104 10.71 -7.54 -11.46
N GLU A 105 11.89 -7.09 -11.92
CA GLU A 105 13.18 -7.75 -11.66
C GLU A 105 13.51 -7.87 -10.18
N VAL A 106 12.97 -6.99 -9.33
CA VAL A 106 13.16 -7.06 -7.88
C VAL A 106 12.28 -8.15 -7.28
N CYS A 107 11.04 -8.34 -7.76
CA CYS A 107 10.23 -9.51 -7.40
C CYS A 107 10.98 -10.79 -7.76
N GLN A 108 11.51 -10.90 -8.98
CA GLN A 108 12.30 -12.06 -9.41
C GLN A 108 13.55 -12.28 -8.55
N PHE A 109 14.25 -11.20 -8.20
CA PHE A 109 15.39 -11.25 -7.29
C PHE A 109 14.98 -11.76 -5.91
N LYS A 110 13.90 -11.21 -5.33
CA LYS A 110 13.38 -11.65 -4.03
C LYS A 110 12.95 -13.11 -4.09
N ASP A 111 12.13 -13.50 -5.05
CA ASP A 111 11.65 -14.88 -5.22
C ASP A 111 12.81 -15.89 -5.27
N TYR A 112 13.88 -15.57 -6.01
CA TYR A 112 15.07 -16.41 -6.06
C TYR A 112 15.72 -16.62 -4.68
N PHE A 113 15.88 -15.56 -3.88
CA PHE A 113 16.46 -15.67 -2.54
C PHE A 113 15.48 -16.28 -1.53
N PHE A 114 14.20 -15.93 -1.57
CA PHE A 114 13.15 -16.52 -0.75
C PHE A 114 13.05 -18.02 -0.97
N GLN A 115 13.06 -18.47 -2.22
CA GLN A 115 13.03 -19.90 -2.55
C GLN A 115 14.25 -20.62 -1.98
N LYS A 116 15.43 -20.01 -2.05
CA LYS A 116 16.65 -20.61 -1.50
C LYS A 116 16.66 -20.71 0.02
N ILE A 117 16.07 -19.74 0.72
CA ILE A 117 16.14 -19.64 2.18
C ILE A 117 14.96 -20.36 2.84
N HIS A 118 13.77 -20.26 2.26
CA HIS A 118 12.50 -20.72 2.85
C HIS A 118 11.80 -21.84 2.05
N GLY A 119 12.32 -22.23 0.88
CA GLY A 119 11.66 -23.17 -0.02
C GLY A 119 10.48 -22.55 -0.76
N ASN A 120 9.56 -23.37 -1.30
CA ASN A 120 8.41 -22.91 -2.09
C ASN A 120 7.26 -22.31 -1.26
N ASN A 121 7.54 -21.82 -0.05
CA ASN A 121 6.49 -21.37 0.85
C ASN A 121 6.16 -19.90 0.58
N LYS A 122 5.08 -19.74 -0.21
CA LYS A 122 4.27 -18.52 -0.44
C LYS A 122 4.84 -17.56 -1.51
N PRO A 123 4.22 -17.48 -2.70
CA PRO A 123 4.58 -16.47 -3.70
C PRO A 123 4.32 -15.06 -3.18
N GLU A 124 5.16 -14.09 -3.59
CA GLU A 124 4.95 -12.68 -3.27
C GLU A 124 3.68 -12.16 -3.96
N LEU A 125 2.73 -11.67 -3.16
CA LEU A 125 1.53 -11.02 -3.67
C LEU A 125 1.92 -9.76 -4.45
N ASN A 126 1.49 -9.66 -5.70
CA ASN A 126 1.89 -8.59 -6.62
C ASN A 126 0.73 -8.19 -7.55
N PHE A 127 1.00 -7.30 -8.50
CA PHE A 127 0.03 -6.83 -9.49
C PHE A 127 -0.69 -7.94 -10.27
N ILE A 128 -0.01 -9.03 -10.62
CA ILE A 128 -0.60 -10.15 -11.38
C ILE A 128 -1.66 -10.84 -10.54
N GLU A 129 -1.32 -11.20 -9.29
CA GLU A 129 -2.27 -11.82 -8.34
C GLU A 129 -3.51 -10.93 -8.11
N LEU A 130 -3.33 -9.61 -8.13
CA LEU A 130 -4.45 -8.67 -7.99
C LEU A 130 -5.34 -8.70 -9.23
N CYS A 131 -4.76 -8.70 -10.43
CA CYS A 131 -5.52 -8.79 -11.68
C CYS A 131 -6.30 -10.10 -11.76
N ASP A 132 -5.65 -11.23 -11.46
CA ASP A 132 -6.28 -12.55 -11.49
C ASP A 132 -7.48 -12.62 -10.53
N LEU A 133 -7.35 -12.02 -9.34
CA LEU A 133 -8.46 -11.89 -8.40
C LEU A 133 -9.58 -11.00 -8.96
N LEU A 134 -9.27 -9.83 -9.51
CA LEU A 134 -10.29 -8.92 -10.08
C LEU A 134 -11.03 -9.56 -11.26
N ASP A 135 -10.32 -10.30 -12.12
CA ASP A 135 -10.89 -11.05 -13.23
C ASP A 135 -11.79 -12.20 -12.75
N HIS A 136 -11.35 -12.95 -11.73
CA HIS A 136 -12.16 -13.99 -11.10
C HIS A 136 -13.47 -13.44 -10.52
N LEU A 137 -13.40 -12.26 -9.88
CA LEU A 137 -14.56 -11.55 -9.34
C LEU A 137 -15.39 -10.82 -10.40
N GLN A 138 -14.98 -10.86 -11.67
CA GLN A 138 -15.63 -10.17 -12.79
C GLN A 138 -15.75 -8.65 -12.58
N ILE A 139 -14.78 -8.08 -11.86
CA ILE A 139 -14.70 -6.64 -11.60
C ILE A 139 -14.07 -5.96 -12.82
N LYS A 140 -14.74 -4.94 -13.35
CA LYS A 140 -14.15 -4.11 -14.42
C LYS A 140 -13.15 -3.14 -13.83
N TYR A 141 -11.93 -3.14 -14.37
CA TYR A 141 -10.88 -2.22 -13.94
C TYR A 141 -10.10 -1.66 -15.14
N LYS A 142 -9.28 -0.63 -14.87
CA LYS A 142 -8.23 -0.14 -15.74
C LYS A 142 -6.93 -0.19 -14.96
N SER A 143 -5.83 -0.46 -15.65
CA SER A 143 -4.51 -0.48 -15.08
C SER A 143 -3.56 0.39 -15.91
N ASP A 144 -2.66 1.07 -15.20
CA ASP A 144 -1.57 1.82 -15.77
C ASP A 144 -0.27 1.38 -15.07
N LEU A 145 0.78 1.18 -15.85
CA LEU A 145 2.10 0.82 -15.31
C LEU A 145 2.98 2.07 -15.27
N VAL A 146 3.46 2.41 -14.08
CA VAL A 146 4.41 3.52 -13.89
C VAL A 146 5.79 2.94 -13.63
N GLN A 147 6.74 3.24 -14.52
CA GLN A 147 8.12 2.83 -14.33
C GLN A 147 8.76 3.65 -13.21
N SER A 148 9.25 2.97 -12.17
CA SER A 148 10.09 3.53 -11.12
C SER A 148 11.46 2.85 -11.12
N ARG A 149 12.50 3.56 -10.68
CA ARG A 149 13.87 3.04 -10.60
C ARG A 149 14.43 3.34 -9.22
N LEU A 150 15.07 2.35 -8.61
CA LEU A 150 15.84 2.51 -7.39
C LEU A 150 17.33 2.53 -7.75
N ASN A 151 18.06 3.54 -7.27
CA ASN A 151 19.50 3.59 -7.42
C ASN A 151 20.13 2.64 -6.38
N ILE A 152 20.82 1.61 -6.86
CA ILE A 152 21.47 0.58 -6.02
C ILE A 152 23.00 0.70 -6.00
N ASN A 153 23.56 1.82 -6.48
CA ASN A 153 25.00 1.99 -6.57
C ASN A 153 25.68 1.82 -5.20
N ASP A 154 25.05 2.28 -4.12
CA ASP A 154 25.62 2.14 -2.78
C ASP A 154 25.73 0.68 -2.31
N CYS A 155 24.88 -0.23 -2.82
CA CYS A 155 24.94 -1.65 -2.47
C CYS A 155 26.28 -2.30 -2.83
N VAL A 156 26.99 -1.79 -3.85
CA VAL A 156 28.30 -2.31 -4.27
C VAL A 156 29.48 -1.61 -3.59
N LEU A 157 29.23 -0.53 -2.85
CA LEU A 157 30.26 0.26 -2.18
C LEU A 157 30.53 -0.20 -0.74
N LEU A 158 29.75 -1.15 -0.22
CA LEU A 158 29.83 -1.67 1.16
C LEU A 158 29.78 -0.57 2.24
N ASN A 159 29.21 0.59 1.91
CA ASN A 159 28.95 1.68 2.85
C ASN A 159 27.64 1.42 3.61
N GLU A 160 27.37 2.23 4.64
CA GLU A 160 26.17 2.05 5.47
C GLU A 160 24.87 2.20 4.65
N GLN A 161 24.83 3.16 3.72
CA GLN A 161 23.68 3.34 2.82
C GLN A 161 23.43 2.09 1.97
N GLY A 162 24.50 1.45 1.48
CA GLY A 162 24.44 0.21 0.73
C GLY A 162 23.91 -0.95 1.56
N LYS A 163 24.34 -1.04 2.83
CA LYS A 163 23.82 -2.04 3.78
C LYS A 163 22.33 -1.81 4.01
N GLU A 164 21.91 -0.58 4.31
CA GLU A 164 20.50 -0.22 4.51
C GLU A 164 19.65 -0.56 3.28
N LEU A 165 20.15 -0.31 2.06
CA LEU A 165 19.46 -0.69 0.83
C LEU A 165 19.35 -2.21 0.66
N VAL A 166 20.41 -2.96 0.96
CA VAL A 166 20.39 -4.43 0.95
C VAL A 166 19.37 -4.94 1.98
N GLU A 167 19.38 -4.39 3.20
CA GLU A 167 18.40 -4.70 4.22
C GLU A 167 16.98 -4.38 3.76
N PHE A 168 16.75 -3.26 3.08
CA PHE A 168 15.44 -2.92 2.51
C PHE A 168 14.96 -3.96 1.48
N PHE A 169 15.84 -4.43 0.58
CA PHE A 169 15.49 -5.49 -0.38
C PHE A 169 15.14 -6.80 0.32
N PHE A 170 15.82 -7.09 1.42
CA PHE A 170 15.66 -8.31 2.20
C PHE A 170 14.83 -8.10 3.48
N ALA A 171 14.15 -6.98 3.70
CA ALA A 171 13.52 -6.70 5.00
C ALA A 171 12.39 -7.69 5.32
N PHE A 172 11.81 -8.30 4.28
CA PHE A 172 10.87 -9.42 4.42
C PHE A 172 11.55 -10.79 4.70
N LEU A 173 12.85 -10.88 4.46
CA LEU A 173 13.73 -12.04 4.64
C LEU A 173 14.49 -11.98 5.98
N MET A 174 14.89 -10.79 6.41
CA MET A 174 15.69 -10.55 7.61
C MET A 174 14.91 -10.57 8.92
N MET A 175 13.60 -10.37 8.91
CA MET A 175 12.79 -10.38 10.15
C MET A 175 12.73 -11.77 10.83
N ILE A 176 13.22 -12.84 10.16
CA ILE A 176 13.32 -14.20 10.71
C ILE A 176 14.77 -14.63 10.96
N CYS A 177 15.78 -14.04 10.31
CA CYS A 177 17.18 -14.42 10.48
C CYS A 177 17.86 -13.87 11.76
N LEU A 178 17.18 -13.01 12.55
CA LEU A 178 17.61 -12.66 13.91
C LEU A 178 17.13 -13.71 14.94
N LEU A 179 17.50 -14.98 14.70
CA LEU A 179 17.59 -16.01 15.72
C LEU A 179 18.93 -16.73 15.52
N MET A 180 19.99 -16.10 16.02
CA MET A 180 21.22 -16.77 16.45
C MET A 180 21.65 -16.17 17.79
#